data_AF-A0A0Q5MB90-F1
#
_entry.id   AF-A0A0Q5MB90-F1
#
_cell.length_a   1.000
_cell.length_b   1.000
_cell.length_c   1.000
_cell.angle_alpha   90.00
_cell.angle_beta   90.00
_cell.angle_gamma   90.00
#
_symmetry.space_group_name_H-M   'P 1'
#
loop_
_entity.id
_entity.type
_entity.pdbx_description
1 polymer ?
#
loop_
_entity_poly.entity_id
_entity_poly.type
_entity_poly.pdbx_seq_one_letter_code
_entity_poly.pdbx_strand_id
1 'polypeptide(L)'
;MSDPGADAGGSFSTSRLASASGYSVQQIRDLERLAVIPPAVRLPNGYRRFSRQHLVALRAYRGLAVAVGPVAARAAMRELRASPFDEAVARIVALHVVLSGARDDTVAALRALEAIVDERVHDAAALPEDALTITELALALGVRSSTLRFWEQEGLVSPERDDATGARRYPPEAARDARIVRALRAGGYGIPQVRAVLAALVGAGGSGEAREALERRLRSIAEQSEALLRAGADLADLLTPPAGGTAKSTG
;
A
#
# COMPACT_ATOMS: atom_id res chain seq x y z
N MET A 1 33.87 -44.17 -16.09
CA MET A 1 34.39 -43.01 -15.37
C MET A 1 33.18 -42.26 -14.85
N SER A 2 32.77 -42.61 -13.64
CA SER A 2 31.49 -42.23 -13.04
C SER A 2 31.56 -40.80 -12.51
N ASP A 3 30.56 -40.00 -12.86
CA ASP A 3 30.40 -38.61 -12.40
C ASP A 3 29.90 -38.60 -10.94
N PRO A 4 30.72 -38.20 -9.95
CA PRO A 4 30.32 -38.15 -8.55
C PRO A 4 29.95 -36.70 -8.22
N GLY A 5 28.69 -36.33 -8.44
CA GLY A 5 28.24 -34.96 -8.16
C GLY A 5 26.88 -34.56 -8.70
N ALA A 6 25.94 -35.51 -8.84
CA ALA A 6 24.54 -35.19 -9.06
C ALA A 6 23.93 -34.61 -7.77
N ASP A 7 24.30 -33.37 -7.45
CA ASP A 7 23.78 -32.62 -6.31
C ASP A 7 22.26 -32.53 -6.37
N ALA A 8 21.63 -32.80 -5.22
CA ALA A 8 20.21 -32.93 -4.97
C ALA A 8 19.38 -31.62 -5.07
N GLY A 9 19.73 -30.72 -6.00
CA GLY A 9 19.03 -29.46 -6.25
C GLY A 9 18.76 -29.28 -7.74
N GLY A 10 17.59 -29.72 -8.20
CA GLY A 10 17.21 -29.73 -9.62
C GLY A 10 17.59 -28.44 -10.35
N SER A 11 18.50 -28.56 -11.33
CA SER A 11 18.98 -27.43 -12.12
C SER A 11 18.08 -27.17 -13.32
N PHE A 12 17.90 -25.90 -13.68
CA PHE A 12 17.04 -25.46 -14.77
C PHE A 12 17.85 -24.81 -15.89
N SER A 13 17.52 -25.15 -17.14
CA SER A 13 17.82 -24.27 -18.27
C SER A 13 16.89 -23.06 -18.27
N THR A 14 17.22 -22.00 -19.02
CA THR A 14 16.33 -20.82 -19.13
C THR A 14 14.93 -21.17 -19.62
N SER A 15 14.80 -22.11 -20.56
CA SER A 15 13.48 -22.56 -21.07
C SER A 15 12.70 -23.35 -20.02
N ARG A 16 13.34 -24.27 -19.30
CA ARG A 16 12.68 -25.01 -18.21
C ARG A 16 12.27 -24.09 -17.06
N LEU A 17 13.08 -23.09 -16.74
CA LEU A 17 12.74 -22.09 -15.73
C LEU A 17 11.58 -21.21 -16.18
N ALA A 18 11.53 -20.82 -17.45
CA ALA A 18 10.40 -20.09 -18.04
C ALA A 18 9.09 -20.88 -17.89
N SER A 19 9.09 -22.15 -18.29
CA SER A 19 7.92 -23.03 -18.14
C SER A 19 7.51 -23.22 -16.68
N ALA A 20 8.47 -23.38 -15.75
CA ALA A 20 8.17 -23.61 -14.34
C ALA A 20 7.70 -22.34 -13.59
N SER A 21 8.19 -21.16 -13.99
CA SER A 21 7.88 -19.89 -13.33
C SER A 21 6.72 -19.12 -13.98
N GLY A 22 6.33 -19.49 -15.20
CA GLY A 22 5.35 -18.76 -16.00
C GLY A 22 5.84 -17.39 -16.47
N TYR A 23 7.16 -17.13 -16.46
CA TYR A 23 7.78 -15.96 -17.09
C TYR A 23 8.32 -16.33 -18.47
N SER A 24 8.37 -15.37 -19.38
CA SER A 24 9.08 -15.57 -20.65
C SER A 24 10.60 -15.65 -20.42
N VAL A 25 11.30 -16.27 -21.37
CA VAL A 25 12.77 -16.33 -21.37
C VAL A 25 13.39 -14.93 -21.30
N GLN A 26 12.79 -13.96 -21.99
CA GLN A 26 13.29 -12.58 -21.98
C GLN A 26 13.05 -11.90 -20.61
N GLN A 27 11.88 -12.11 -20.01
CA GLN A 27 11.60 -11.59 -18.66
C GLN A 27 12.57 -12.15 -17.61
N ILE A 28 12.91 -13.44 -17.68
CA ILE A 28 13.91 -14.03 -16.77
C ILE A 28 15.27 -13.34 -16.93
N ARG A 29 15.71 -13.11 -18.17
CA ARG A 29 16.99 -12.41 -18.45
C ARG A 29 16.97 -10.97 -17.93
N ASP A 30 15.84 -10.28 -18.08
CA ASP A 30 15.68 -8.92 -17.57
C ASP A 30 15.68 -8.88 -16.04
N LEU A 31 15.00 -9.81 -15.37
CA LEU A 31 15.00 -9.90 -13.91
C LEU A 31 16.38 -10.28 -13.35
N GLU A 32 17.14 -11.14 -14.04
CA GLU A 32 18.55 -11.41 -13.74
C GLU A 32 19.39 -10.14 -13.87
N ARG A 33 19.28 -9.43 -15.00
CA ARG A 33 20.01 -8.18 -15.27
C ARG A 33 19.70 -7.07 -14.26
N LEU A 34 18.44 -6.99 -13.82
CA LEU A 34 17.98 -6.03 -12.82
C LEU A 34 18.29 -6.46 -11.38
N ALA A 35 19.03 -7.56 -11.18
CA ALA A 35 19.41 -8.13 -9.89
C ALA A 35 18.24 -8.51 -8.97
N VAL A 36 17.05 -8.73 -9.55
CA VAL A 36 15.86 -9.20 -8.84
C VAL A 36 16.03 -10.67 -8.45
N ILE A 37 16.64 -11.46 -9.34
CA ILE A 37 17.08 -12.82 -9.04
C ILE A 37 18.62 -12.88 -9.03
N PRO A 38 19.23 -13.86 -8.34
CA PRO A 38 20.68 -14.06 -8.39
C PRO A 38 21.19 -14.27 -9.83
N PRO A 39 22.45 -13.93 -10.12
CA PRO A 39 23.05 -14.22 -11.42
C PRO A 39 23.13 -15.73 -11.65
N ALA A 40 22.81 -16.17 -12.86
CA ALA A 40 22.88 -17.58 -13.22
C ALA A 40 24.35 -18.05 -13.33
N VAL A 41 24.59 -19.30 -12.93
CA VAL A 41 25.89 -19.95 -13.17
C VAL A 41 26.04 -20.18 -14.67
N ARG A 42 27.21 -19.83 -15.22
CA ARG A 42 27.56 -20.11 -16.62
C ARG A 42 28.28 -21.44 -16.72
N LEU A 43 27.79 -22.31 -17.60
CA LEU A 43 28.49 -23.54 -17.97
C LEU A 43 29.64 -23.23 -18.94
N PRO A 44 30.62 -24.14 -19.11
CA PRO A 44 31.74 -23.96 -20.04
C PRO A 44 31.32 -23.65 -21.49
N ASN A 45 30.13 -24.10 -21.89
CA ASN A 45 29.52 -23.84 -23.19
C ASN A 45 28.77 -22.49 -23.27
N GLY A 46 28.87 -21.63 -22.25
CA GLY A 46 28.25 -20.29 -22.20
C GLY A 46 26.77 -20.25 -21.79
N TYR A 47 26.11 -21.42 -21.66
CA TYR A 47 24.69 -21.50 -21.30
C TYR A 47 24.46 -21.17 -19.82
N ARG A 48 23.32 -20.52 -19.53
CA ARG A 48 22.87 -20.22 -18.16
C ARG A 48 22.29 -21.46 -17.49
N ARG A 49 22.72 -21.72 -16.26
CA ARG A 49 22.18 -22.75 -15.37
C ARG A 49 21.61 -22.07 -14.13
N PHE A 50 20.33 -22.34 -13.88
CA PHE A 50 19.59 -21.80 -12.74
C PHE A 50 19.32 -22.91 -11.71
N SER A 51 19.06 -22.52 -10.46
CA SER A 51 18.75 -23.40 -9.33
C SER A 51 17.30 -23.25 -8.88
N ARG A 52 16.85 -24.13 -7.96
CA ARG A 52 15.54 -23.99 -7.29
C ARG A 52 15.37 -22.62 -6.62
N GLN A 53 16.44 -22.03 -6.07
CA GLN A 53 16.40 -20.69 -5.46
C GLN A 53 15.97 -19.62 -6.47
N HIS A 54 16.34 -19.75 -7.75
CA HIS A 54 15.89 -18.82 -8.80
C HIS A 54 14.39 -18.95 -9.06
N LEU A 55 13.84 -20.17 -9.04
CA LEU A 55 12.41 -20.38 -9.17
C LEU A 55 11.65 -19.76 -7.99
N VAL A 56 12.11 -19.97 -6.76
CA VAL A 56 11.53 -19.36 -5.56
C VAL A 56 11.60 -17.82 -5.64
N ALA A 57 12.74 -17.25 -6.04
CA ALA A 57 12.89 -15.81 -6.22
C ALA A 57 11.95 -15.22 -7.30
N LEU A 58 11.70 -15.95 -8.39
CA LEU A 58 10.73 -15.53 -9.41
C LEU A 58 9.29 -15.55 -8.87
N ARG A 59 8.91 -16.54 -8.07
CA ARG A 59 7.59 -16.59 -7.42
C ARG A 59 7.43 -15.48 -6.39
N ALA A 60 8.43 -15.28 -5.53
CA ALA A 60 8.46 -14.19 -4.57
C ALA A 60 8.28 -12.82 -5.25
N TYR A 61 9.05 -12.54 -6.31
CA TYR A 61 8.92 -11.31 -7.07
C TYR A 61 7.52 -11.14 -7.68
N ARG A 62 6.92 -12.21 -8.19
CA ARG A 62 5.55 -12.16 -8.74
C ARG A 62 4.54 -11.78 -7.66
N GLY A 63 4.60 -12.44 -6.51
CA GLY A 63 3.70 -12.14 -5.39
C GLY A 63 3.88 -10.71 -4.87
N LEU A 64 5.14 -10.26 -4.72
CA LEU A 64 5.44 -8.88 -4.36
C LEU A 64 4.94 -7.88 -5.41
N ALA A 65 5.09 -8.17 -6.70
CA ALA A 65 4.65 -7.27 -7.76
C ALA A 65 3.13 -7.10 -7.78
N VAL A 66 2.38 -8.14 -7.42
CA VAL A 66 0.93 -8.05 -7.21
C VAL A 66 0.60 -7.26 -5.94
N ALA A 67 1.33 -7.48 -4.85
CA ALA A 67 1.05 -6.86 -3.56
C ALA A 67 1.37 -5.36 -3.51
N VAL A 68 2.55 -4.96 -4.00
CA VAL A 68 3.09 -3.60 -3.83
C VAL A 68 3.50 -2.94 -5.13
N GLY A 69 3.22 -3.59 -6.27
CA GLY A 69 3.59 -3.10 -7.58
C GLY A 69 5.03 -3.47 -7.98
N PRO A 70 5.34 -3.46 -9.29
CA PRO A 70 6.59 -4.00 -9.81
C PRO A 70 7.81 -3.17 -9.44
N VAL A 71 7.69 -1.85 -9.25
CA VAL A 71 8.83 -0.99 -8.88
C VAL A 71 9.27 -1.29 -7.45
N ALA A 72 8.34 -1.24 -6.49
CA ALA A 72 8.62 -1.55 -5.09
C ALA A 72 9.07 -3.01 -4.91
N ALA A 73 8.46 -3.94 -5.62
CA ALA A 73 8.86 -5.36 -5.61
C ALA A 73 10.32 -5.56 -6.04
N ARG A 74 10.78 -4.85 -7.09
CA ARG A 74 12.19 -4.92 -7.52
C ARG A 74 13.14 -4.36 -6.48
N ALA A 75 12.79 -3.23 -5.86
CA ALA A 75 13.59 -2.65 -4.79
C ALA A 75 13.69 -3.61 -3.60
N ALA A 76 12.55 -4.14 -3.13
CA ALA A 76 12.49 -5.10 -2.04
C ALA A 76 13.35 -6.35 -2.32
N MET A 77 13.22 -6.99 -3.48
CA MET A 77 14.02 -8.17 -3.82
C MET A 77 15.53 -7.90 -3.83
N ARG A 78 15.96 -6.71 -4.27
CA ARG A 78 17.38 -6.32 -4.28
C ARG A 78 17.91 -6.07 -2.88
N GLU A 79 17.15 -5.35 -2.07
CA GLU A 79 17.52 -5.03 -0.69
C GLU A 79 17.56 -6.28 0.18
N LEU A 80 16.57 -7.15 0.08
CA LEU A 80 16.53 -8.43 0.82
C LEU A 80 17.76 -9.29 0.58
N ARG A 81 18.36 -9.22 -0.60
CA ARG A 81 19.60 -9.95 -0.93
C ARG A 81 20.87 -9.27 -0.43
N ALA A 82 20.83 -7.97 -0.20
CA ALA A 82 21.98 -7.17 0.20
C ALA A 82 22.02 -6.91 1.71
N SER A 83 20.90 -7.08 2.40
CA SER A 83 20.75 -6.84 3.83
C SER A 83 21.08 -8.05 4.69
N PRO A 84 21.57 -7.84 5.92
CA PRO A 84 21.56 -8.85 6.98
C PRO A 84 20.15 -9.45 7.21
N PHE A 85 20.10 -10.64 7.82
CA PHE A 85 18.85 -11.40 7.99
C PHE A 85 17.77 -10.63 8.76
N ASP A 86 18.12 -9.97 9.86
CA ASP A 86 17.23 -9.20 10.70
C ASP A 86 16.66 -7.98 9.97
N GLU A 87 17.49 -7.22 9.25
CA GLU A 87 17.05 -6.12 8.41
C GLU A 87 16.14 -6.59 7.26
N ALA A 88 16.46 -7.73 6.65
CA ALA A 88 15.65 -8.31 5.59
C ALA A 88 14.26 -8.70 6.10
N VAL A 89 14.17 -9.35 7.26
CA VAL A 89 12.89 -9.67 7.90
C VAL A 89 12.12 -8.39 8.24
N ALA A 90 12.77 -7.37 8.81
CA ALA A 90 12.13 -6.10 9.13
C ALA A 90 11.54 -5.42 7.87
N ARG A 91 12.23 -5.53 6.72
CA ARG A 91 11.74 -5.00 5.44
C ARG A 91 10.49 -5.70 4.96
N ILE A 92 10.39 -7.02 5.10
CA ILE A 92 9.18 -7.78 4.76
C ILE A 92 8.01 -7.34 5.66
N VAL A 93 8.25 -7.24 6.97
CA VAL A 93 7.24 -6.79 7.94
C VAL A 93 6.75 -5.38 7.61
N ALA A 94 7.65 -4.47 7.21
CA ALA A 94 7.27 -3.11 6.82
C ALA A 94 6.25 -3.07 5.67
N LEU A 95 6.32 -4.00 4.71
CA LEU A 95 5.33 -4.09 3.63
C LEU A 95 3.94 -4.45 4.16
N HIS A 96 3.86 -5.34 5.17
CA HIS A 96 2.60 -5.67 5.82
C HIS A 96 2.02 -4.49 6.60
N VAL A 97 2.88 -3.73 7.30
CA VAL A 97 2.48 -2.53 8.04
C VAL A 97 1.84 -1.50 7.10
N VAL A 98 2.41 -1.29 5.91
CA VAL A 98 1.85 -0.37 4.90
C VAL A 98 0.44 -0.80 4.46
N LEU A 99 0.23 -2.09 4.18
CA LEU A 99 -1.09 -2.60 3.78
C LEU A 99 -2.10 -2.57 4.94
N SER A 100 -1.67 -2.86 6.17
CA SER A 100 -2.52 -2.75 7.36
C SER A 100 -2.98 -1.31 7.58
N GLY A 101 -2.06 -0.35 7.53
CA GLY A 101 -2.40 1.07 7.65
C GLY A 101 -3.38 1.51 6.56
N ALA A 102 -3.12 1.15 5.30
CA ALA A 102 -4.04 1.47 4.19
C ALA A 102 -5.44 0.86 4.39
N ARG A 103 -5.55 -0.31 5.03
CA ARG A 103 -6.83 -0.94 5.37
C ARG A 103 -7.54 -0.17 6.47
N ASP A 104 -6.84 0.14 7.55
CA ASP A 104 -7.41 0.84 8.71
C ASP A 104 -7.89 2.23 8.32
N ASP A 105 -7.11 2.92 7.48
CA ASP A 105 -7.51 4.13 6.78
C ASP A 105 -8.84 3.86 6.05
N THR A 106 -8.87 2.91 5.09
CA THR A 106 -10.08 2.66 4.28
C THR A 106 -11.33 2.35 5.11
N VAL A 107 -11.18 1.63 6.24
CA VAL A 107 -12.28 1.38 7.19
C VAL A 107 -12.72 2.65 7.90
N ALA A 108 -11.78 3.49 8.36
CA ALA A 108 -12.10 4.76 9.00
C ALA A 108 -12.85 5.70 8.04
N ALA A 109 -12.49 5.71 6.77
CA ALA A 109 -13.21 6.48 5.76
C ALA A 109 -14.64 5.98 5.51
N LEU A 110 -14.86 4.67 5.49
CA LEU A 110 -16.21 4.11 5.38
C LEU A 110 -17.07 4.49 6.58
N ARG A 111 -16.53 4.41 7.80
CA ARG A 111 -17.26 4.83 9.01
C ARG A 111 -17.59 6.33 9.01
N ALA A 112 -16.64 7.16 8.58
CA ALA A 112 -16.88 8.59 8.41
C ALA A 112 -17.99 8.84 7.38
N LEU A 113 -17.98 8.09 6.27
CA LEU A 113 -19.00 8.15 5.24
C LEU A 113 -20.39 7.79 5.77
N GLU A 114 -20.50 6.68 6.50
CA GLU A 114 -21.74 6.21 7.12
C GLU A 114 -22.30 7.25 8.09
N ALA A 115 -21.45 7.82 8.96
CA ALA A 115 -21.87 8.86 9.91
C ALA A 115 -22.48 10.10 9.22
N ILE A 116 -21.93 10.52 8.06
CA ILE A 116 -22.49 11.64 7.30
C ILE A 116 -23.85 11.29 6.71
N VAL A 117 -23.99 10.07 6.16
CA VAL A 117 -25.26 9.62 5.59
C VAL A 117 -26.33 9.58 6.66
N ASP A 118 -25.99 9.06 7.85
CA ASP A 118 -26.89 9.02 9.00
C ASP A 118 -27.25 10.44 9.50
N GLU A 119 -26.27 11.35 9.60
CA GLU A 119 -26.52 12.78 9.93
C GLU A 119 -27.47 13.43 8.91
N ARG A 120 -27.27 13.20 7.60
CA ARG A 120 -28.15 13.74 6.54
C ARG A 120 -29.58 13.19 6.60
N VAL A 121 -29.77 11.99 7.12
CA VAL A 121 -31.11 11.40 7.31
C VAL A 121 -31.78 11.99 8.56
N HIS A 122 -31.00 12.44 9.55
CA HIS A 122 -31.49 12.99 10.81
C HIS A 122 -31.63 14.52 10.85
N ASP A 123 -30.93 15.26 10.00
CA ASP A 123 -31.04 16.73 9.95
C ASP A 123 -32.33 17.16 9.25
N ALA A 124 -33.31 17.62 10.04
CA ALA A 124 -34.32 18.55 9.56
C ALA A 124 -33.60 19.81 9.07
N ALA A 125 -33.87 20.22 7.82
CA ALA A 125 -33.19 21.29 7.08
C ALA A 125 -32.52 22.36 7.97
N ALA A 126 -31.20 22.22 8.16
CA ALA A 126 -30.39 23.18 8.90
C ALA A 126 -30.57 24.58 8.27
N LEU A 127 -30.82 25.58 9.12
CA LEU A 127 -31.10 26.93 8.66
C LEU A 127 -29.79 27.67 8.36
N PRO A 128 -29.79 28.66 7.45
CA PRO A 128 -28.62 29.51 7.20
C PRO A 128 -28.08 30.20 8.47
N GLU A 129 -28.92 30.36 9.50
CA GLU A 129 -28.57 30.95 10.80
C GLU A 129 -27.60 30.06 11.62
N ASP A 130 -27.46 28.78 11.30
CA ASP A 130 -26.59 27.81 11.99
C ASP A 130 -25.11 27.92 11.56
N ALA A 131 -24.74 28.94 10.79
CA ALA A 131 -23.39 29.12 10.29
C ALA A 131 -22.40 29.50 11.41
N LEU A 132 -21.47 28.60 11.70
CA LEU A 132 -20.50 28.71 12.79
C LEU A 132 -19.36 29.67 12.45
N THR A 133 -18.75 30.28 13.45
CA THR A 133 -17.45 30.94 13.33
C THR A 133 -16.32 29.91 13.35
N ILE A 134 -15.10 30.32 12.97
CA ILE A 134 -13.92 29.43 13.01
C ILE A 134 -13.62 28.92 14.43
N THR A 135 -13.91 29.72 15.44
CA THR A 135 -13.68 29.36 16.84
C THR A 135 -14.69 28.32 17.30
N GLU A 136 -15.97 28.53 16.99
CA GLU A 136 -17.04 27.60 17.33
C GLU A 136 -16.87 26.26 16.60
N LEU A 137 -16.57 26.29 15.29
CA LEU A 137 -16.32 25.07 14.53
C LEU A 137 -15.08 24.33 15.05
N ALA A 138 -14.00 25.05 15.35
CA ALA A 138 -12.79 24.44 15.92
C ALA A 138 -13.08 23.76 17.26
N LEU A 139 -13.85 24.43 18.13
CA LEU A 139 -14.25 23.91 19.44
C LEU A 139 -15.15 22.68 19.31
N ALA A 140 -16.17 22.73 18.45
CA ALA A 140 -17.07 21.61 18.18
C ALA A 140 -16.32 20.38 17.63
N LEU A 141 -15.29 20.62 16.82
CA LEU A 141 -14.44 19.58 16.26
C LEU A 141 -13.28 19.17 17.19
N GLY A 142 -13.05 19.87 18.30
CA GLY A 142 -11.89 19.64 19.15
C GLY A 142 -10.54 19.78 18.41
N VAL A 143 -10.46 20.66 17.42
CA VAL A 143 -9.22 20.97 16.67
C VAL A 143 -8.80 22.41 16.94
N ARG A 144 -7.55 22.75 16.59
CA ARG A 144 -7.10 24.15 16.65
C ARG A 144 -7.68 24.92 15.47
N SER A 145 -8.01 26.20 15.65
CA SER A 145 -8.43 27.06 14.53
C SER A 145 -7.37 27.16 13.42
N SER A 146 -6.08 27.02 13.75
CA SER A 146 -5.00 26.92 12.76
C SER A 146 -5.13 25.69 11.85
N THR A 147 -5.66 24.58 12.37
CA THR A 147 -5.93 23.37 11.60
C THR A 147 -7.07 23.60 10.60
N LEU A 148 -8.14 24.29 11.01
CA LEU A 148 -9.20 24.68 10.08
C LEU A 148 -8.67 25.61 8.98
N ARG A 149 -7.85 26.61 9.32
CA ARG A 149 -7.22 27.49 8.31
C ARG A 149 -6.36 26.71 7.32
N PHE A 150 -5.64 25.70 7.79
CA PHE A 150 -4.88 24.81 6.92
C PHE A 150 -5.82 24.02 5.99
N TRP A 151 -6.93 23.48 6.51
CA TRP A 151 -7.92 22.79 5.67
C TRP A 151 -8.58 23.72 4.63
N GLU A 152 -8.83 24.99 4.97
CA GLU A 152 -9.28 26.00 3.99
C GLU A 152 -8.27 26.22 2.87
N GLN A 153 -6.98 26.38 3.22
CA GLN A 153 -5.90 26.58 2.25
C GLN A 153 -5.76 25.38 1.32
N GLU A 154 -5.98 24.19 1.86
CA GLU A 154 -6.01 22.94 1.12
C GLU A 154 -7.35 22.71 0.40
N GLY A 155 -8.31 23.63 0.45
CA GLY A 155 -9.60 23.53 -0.25
C GLY A 155 -10.48 22.38 0.24
N LEU A 156 -10.29 21.93 1.48
CA LEU A 156 -11.08 20.86 2.10
C LEU A 156 -12.33 21.39 2.83
N VAL A 157 -12.32 22.67 3.20
CA VAL A 157 -13.43 23.34 3.87
C VAL A 157 -13.56 24.74 3.28
N SER A 158 -14.78 25.10 2.86
CA SER A 158 -15.04 26.37 2.20
C SER A 158 -15.91 27.26 3.10
N PRO A 159 -15.36 28.33 3.71
CA PRO A 159 -16.17 29.30 4.43
C PRO A 159 -16.88 30.25 3.47
N GLU A 160 -18.03 30.75 3.90
CA GLU A 160 -18.66 31.93 3.33
C GLU A 160 -18.16 33.18 4.07
N ARG A 161 -18.28 34.35 3.41
CA ARG A 161 -18.01 35.63 4.05
C ARG A 161 -19.32 36.33 4.29
N ASP A 162 -19.50 36.78 5.52
CA ASP A 162 -20.61 37.63 5.90
C ASP A 162 -20.45 39.01 5.23
N ASP A 163 -21.45 39.41 4.44
CA ASP A 163 -21.39 40.64 3.63
C ASP A 163 -21.35 41.93 4.46
N ALA A 164 -21.87 41.90 5.69
CA ALA A 164 -21.94 43.07 6.56
C ALA A 164 -20.68 43.26 7.42
N THR A 165 -20.06 42.15 7.84
CA THR A 165 -18.93 42.17 8.79
C THR A 165 -17.60 41.72 8.17
N GLY A 166 -17.63 41.09 6.98
CA GLY A 166 -16.47 40.47 6.35
C GLY A 166 -15.93 39.24 7.09
N ALA A 167 -16.63 38.79 8.14
CA ALA A 167 -16.22 37.66 8.96
C ALA A 167 -16.44 36.32 8.23
N ARG A 168 -15.60 35.33 8.53
CA ARG A 168 -15.76 33.97 8.00
C ARG A 168 -16.85 33.23 8.76
N ARG A 169 -17.79 32.66 8.02
CA ARG A 169 -18.86 31.81 8.54
C ARG A 169 -18.82 30.47 7.82
N TYR A 170 -18.98 29.39 8.57
CA TYR A 170 -19.00 28.04 8.02
C TYR A 170 -20.45 27.59 8.01
N PRO A 171 -21.11 27.60 6.84
CA PRO A 171 -22.47 27.09 6.74
C PRO A 171 -22.51 25.60 7.13
N PRO A 172 -23.71 25.04 7.39
CA PRO A 172 -23.87 23.64 7.77
C PRO A 172 -23.13 22.66 6.84
N GLU A 173 -23.07 22.94 5.54
CA GLU A 173 -22.32 22.13 4.56
C GLU A 173 -20.81 22.16 4.81
N ALA A 174 -20.23 23.34 5.04
CA ALA A 174 -18.81 23.48 5.35
C ALA A 174 -18.45 22.88 6.72
N ALA A 175 -19.35 23.02 7.70
CA ALA A 175 -19.20 22.38 9.00
C ALA A 175 -19.24 20.85 8.89
N ARG A 176 -20.14 20.31 8.06
CA ARG A 176 -20.19 18.88 7.72
C ARG A 176 -18.87 18.45 7.10
N ASP A 177 -18.41 19.11 6.03
CA ASP A 177 -17.15 18.75 5.35
C ASP A 177 -15.96 18.78 6.31
N ALA A 178 -15.92 19.72 7.25
CA ALA A 178 -14.90 19.77 8.30
C ALA A 178 -14.97 18.57 9.28
N ARG A 179 -16.16 18.05 9.61
CA ARG A 179 -16.31 16.79 10.39
C ARG A 179 -15.75 15.60 9.62
N ILE A 180 -16.00 15.54 8.30
CA ILE A 180 -15.48 14.49 7.42
C ILE A 180 -13.96 14.52 7.39
N VAL A 181 -13.40 15.71 7.16
CA VAL A 181 -11.95 15.93 7.14
C VAL A 181 -11.34 15.49 8.47
N ARG A 182 -11.95 15.88 9.60
CA ARG A 182 -11.48 15.46 10.93
C ARG A 182 -11.47 13.92 11.07
N ALA A 183 -12.57 13.26 10.72
CA ALA A 183 -12.69 11.81 10.86
C ALA A 183 -11.67 11.07 9.99
N LEU A 184 -11.52 11.49 8.72
CA LEU A 184 -10.52 10.93 7.81
C LEU A 184 -9.09 11.18 8.29
N ARG A 185 -8.79 12.38 8.78
CA ARG A 185 -7.47 12.72 9.34
C ARG A 185 -7.15 11.92 10.60
N ALA A 186 -8.14 11.66 11.47
CA ALA A 186 -7.96 10.81 12.64
C ALA A 186 -7.71 9.34 12.26
N GLY A 187 -8.28 8.90 11.14
CA GLY A 187 -8.03 7.61 10.52
C GLY A 187 -6.81 7.58 9.60
N GLY A 188 -5.80 8.42 9.80
CA GLY A 188 -4.50 8.31 9.10
C GLY A 188 -4.41 8.95 7.71
N TYR A 189 -5.50 9.48 7.13
CA TYR A 189 -5.47 10.00 5.77
C TYR A 189 -4.59 11.23 5.60
N GLY A 190 -3.80 11.23 4.53
CA GLY A 190 -3.17 12.44 4.01
C GLY A 190 -4.18 13.38 3.36
N ILE A 191 -3.81 14.66 3.25
CA ILE A 191 -4.62 15.71 2.61
C ILE A 191 -5.06 15.35 1.18
N PRO A 192 -4.22 14.77 0.30
CA PRO A 192 -4.65 14.39 -1.05
C PRO A 192 -5.78 13.37 -1.05
N GLN A 193 -5.74 12.38 -0.15
CA GLN A 193 -6.76 11.35 -0.06
C GLN A 193 -8.07 11.89 0.50
N VAL A 194 -8.00 12.77 1.53
CA VAL A 194 -9.19 13.45 2.05
C VAL A 194 -9.87 14.28 0.97
N ARG A 195 -9.10 15.02 0.17
CA ARG A 195 -9.63 15.82 -0.96
C ARG A 195 -10.38 14.97 -1.98
N ALA A 196 -9.84 13.80 -2.34
CA ALA A 196 -10.47 12.89 -3.30
C ALA A 196 -11.82 12.36 -2.79
N VAL A 197 -11.92 12.05 -1.49
CA VAL A 197 -13.18 11.62 -0.87
C VAL A 197 -14.21 12.76 -0.88
N LEU A 198 -13.83 13.98 -0.49
CA LEU A 198 -14.73 15.13 -0.52
C LEU A 198 -15.23 15.45 -1.93
N ALA A 199 -14.35 15.42 -2.93
CA ALA A 199 -14.72 15.67 -4.33
C ALA A 199 -15.73 14.63 -4.85
N ALA A 200 -15.59 13.36 -4.45
CA ALA A 200 -16.56 12.31 -4.79
C ALA A 200 -17.93 12.53 -4.13
N LEU A 201 -17.98 13.15 -2.94
CA LEU A 201 -19.22 13.45 -2.23
C LEU A 201 -19.99 14.65 -2.82
N VAL A 202 -19.28 15.57 -3.47
CA VAL A 202 -19.88 16.74 -4.14
C VAL A 202 -20.40 16.40 -5.55
N GLY A 203 -19.92 15.31 -6.16
CA GLY A 203 -20.34 14.85 -7.49
C GLY A 203 -21.77 14.25 -7.53
N ALA A 204 -22.32 14.13 -8.75
CA ALA A 204 -23.68 13.64 -9.01
C ALA A 204 -23.98 12.19 -8.55
N GLY A 205 -22.95 11.44 -8.14
CA GLY A 205 -23.02 10.06 -7.67
C GLY A 205 -23.39 9.86 -6.19
N GLY A 206 -23.33 10.92 -5.39
CA GLY A 206 -23.67 10.89 -3.96
C GLY A 206 -22.77 9.97 -3.12
N SER A 207 -23.23 9.70 -1.89
CA SER A 207 -22.53 8.84 -0.91
C SER A 207 -22.41 7.38 -1.36
N GLY A 208 -23.25 6.91 -2.28
CA GLY A 208 -23.22 5.56 -2.82
C GLY A 208 -21.95 5.27 -3.62
N GLU A 209 -21.59 6.14 -4.57
CA GLU A 209 -20.37 5.97 -5.37
C GLU A 209 -19.10 6.04 -4.53
N ALA A 210 -19.06 6.95 -3.53
CA ALA A 210 -17.96 7.03 -2.57
C ALA A 210 -17.82 5.75 -1.74
N ARG A 211 -18.94 5.18 -1.29
CA ARG A 211 -18.96 3.90 -0.56
C ARG A 211 -18.42 2.78 -1.42
N GLU A 212 -18.91 2.63 -2.65
CA GLU A 212 -18.45 1.57 -3.55
C GLU A 212 -16.96 1.70 -3.88
N ALA A 213 -16.44 2.92 -4.03
CA ALA A 213 -15.02 3.14 -4.27
C ALA A 213 -14.16 2.68 -3.09
N LEU A 214 -14.58 2.99 -1.86
CA LEU A 214 -13.89 2.53 -0.64
C LEU A 214 -14.00 1.02 -0.46
N GLU A 215 -15.15 0.40 -0.76
CA GLU A 215 -15.31 -1.05 -0.73
C GLU A 215 -14.44 -1.75 -1.80
N ARG A 216 -14.35 -1.20 -3.01
CA ARG A 216 -13.41 -1.66 -4.05
C ARG A 216 -11.97 -1.57 -3.55
N ARG A 217 -11.61 -0.49 -2.84
CA ARG A 217 -10.28 -0.33 -2.27
C ARG A 217 -10.00 -1.38 -1.19
N LEU A 218 -10.95 -1.68 -0.30
CA LEU A 218 -10.80 -2.77 0.69
C LEU A 218 -10.56 -4.13 0.03
N ARG A 219 -11.31 -4.46 -1.02
CA ARG A 219 -11.11 -5.71 -1.77
C ARG A 219 -9.70 -5.77 -2.38
N SER A 220 -9.26 -4.68 -3.00
CA SER A 220 -7.90 -4.61 -3.56
C SER A 220 -6.81 -4.75 -2.49
N ILE A 221 -6.99 -4.16 -1.30
CA ILE A 221 -6.03 -4.31 -0.19
C ILE A 221 -6.02 -5.77 0.32
N ALA A 222 -7.17 -6.44 0.37
CA ALA A 222 -7.25 -7.84 0.76
C ALA A 222 -6.47 -8.73 -0.23
N GLU A 223 -6.67 -8.55 -1.54
CA GLU A 223 -5.92 -9.25 -2.60
C GLU A 223 -4.41 -8.99 -2.50
N GLN A 224 -4.02 -7.72 -2.26
CA GLN A 224 -2.61 -7.34 -2.06
C GLN A 224 -2.02 -7.99 -0.81
N SER A 225 -2.77 -8.04 0.29
CA SER A 225 -2.34 -8.64 1.56
C SER A 225 -2.17 -10.15 1.42
N GLU A 226 -3.10 -10.83 0.74
CA GLU A 226 -3.02 -12.25 0.44
C GLU A 226 -1.81 -12.57 -0.46
N ALA A 227 -1.57 -11.76 -1.49
CA ALA A 227 -0.40 -11.89 -2.35
C ALA A 227 0.90 -11.71 -1.57
N LEU A 228 0.95 -10.76 -0.63
CA LEU A 228 2.10 -10.52 0.23
C LEU A 228 2.35 -11.68 1.20
N LEU A 229 1.28 -12.27 1.78
CA LEU A 229 1.39 -13.46 2.63
C LEU A 229 1.99 -14.64 1.87
N ARG A 230 1.51 -14.90 0.64
CA ARG A 230 2.08 -15.96 -0.22
C ARG A 230 3.54 -15.68 -0.58
N ALA A 231 3.85 -14.44 -0.95
CA ALA A 231 5.23 -14.03 -1.23
C ALA A 231 6.13 -14.19 0.00
N GLY A 232 5.61 -13.90 1.20
CA GLY A 232 6.33 -14.04 2.46
C GLY A 232 6.87 -15.45 2.70
N ALA A 233 6.12 -16.49 2.32
CA ALA A 233 6.60 -17.87 2.40
C ALA A 233 7.80 -18.12 1.47
N ASP A 234 7.71 -17.68 0.20
CA ASP A 234 8.85 -17.77 -0.73
C ASP A 234 10.04 -16.93 -0.26
N LEU A 235 9.80 -15.76 0.34
CA LEU A 235 10.87 -14.91 0.87
C LEU A 235 11.55 -15.55 2.09
N ALA A 236 10.80 -16.19 2.99
CA ALA A 236 11.36 -16.94 4.11
C ALA A 236 12.24 -18.10 3.63
N ASP A 237 11.83 -18.81 2.57
CA ASP A 237 12.64 -19.84 1.92
C ASP A 237 13.96 -19.28 1.34
N LEU A 238 13.96 -18.04 0.84
CA LEU A 238 15.16 -17.38 0.33
C LEU A 238 16.11 -16.89 1.43
N LEU A 239 15.56 -16.52 2.59
CA LEU A 239 16.33 -16.06 3.75
C LEU A 239 16.93 -17.22 4.55
N THR A 240 16.35 -18.41 4.44
CA THR A 240 16.88 -19.61 5.11
C THR A 240 18.12 -20.11 4.36
N PRO A 241 19.32 -20.09 4.95
CA PRO A 241 20.50 -20.65 4.30
C PRO A 241 20.30 -22.15 4.07
N PRO A 242 20.78 -22.72 2.96
CA PRO A 242 20.72 -24.16 2.74
C PRO A 242 21.43 -24.87 3.89
N ALA A 243 20.72 -25.74 4.59
CA ALA A 243 21.28 -26.60 5.63
C ALA A 243 22.41 -27.44 5.02
N GLY A 244 23.67 -27.03 5.23
CA GLY A 244 24.82 -27.70 4.63
C GLY A 244 26.16 -26.94 4.64
N GLY A 245 26.18 -25.66 4.97
CA GLY A 245 27.44 -24.92 5.15
C GLY A 245 27.91 -24.95 6.59
N THR A 246 28.64 -26.01 6.99
CA THR A 246 29.44 -25.95 8.22
C THR A 246 30.47 -24.82 8.07
N ALA A 247 30.31 -23.75 8.83
CA ALA A 247 31.41 -22.81 9.05
C ALA A 247 32.48 -23.57 9.84
N LYS A 248 33.47 -24.11 9.12
CA LYS A 248 34.72 -24.55 9.72
C LYS A 248 35.33 -23.36 10.45
N SER A 249 35.53 -23.59 11.75
CA SER A 249 36.49 -22.91 12.61
C SER A 249 37.76 -22.50 11.87
N THR A 250 38.13 -21.22 11.98
CA THR A 250 39.51 -20.71 11.89
C THR A 250 39.45 -19.30 12.51
N GLY A 251 40.20 -18.92 13.54
CA GLY A 251 41.21 -19.53 14.40
C GLY A 251 41.53 -18.51 15.50
#